data_AF-A0A5C6N6Y5-F1
#
_entry.id   AF-A0A5C6N6Y5-F1
#
_cell.length_a   1.000
_cell.length_b   1.000
_cell.length_c   1.000
_cell.angle_alpha   90.00
_cell.angle_beta   90.00
_cell.angle_gamma   90.00
#
_symmetry.space_group_name_H-M   'P 1'
#
loop_
_entity.id
_entity.type
_entity.pdbx_description
1 polymer ?
#
loop_
_entity_poly.entity_id
_entity_poly.type
_entity_poly.pdbx_seq_one_letter_code
_entity_poly.pdbx_strand_id
1 'polypeptide(L)'
;MNATRCVWILSIIICVARGHVGNDIGQNQKEQDTSADNSTESLSLVTAANREFAFRLYRSLAANPDSQGKNIFFSPVSVSVALAALAVGARGETHRQLFRGLVFNSTWLSQTDVDQAFQSLFEKTKKASNEVTSEGTAVFMDNLFKPQPEFLDTLKKSYFADGFNVDFTKSSESANTINKYVEEKTSGKIDKLVESLDPTTVMYLISYIFFKGKWETPFDPDLTKEDLFMVDEKTKIPVQMMNIEKRFETYRDQMFNTSVLHLPFNSSHSMLLLLPDDMAKLENAISAAHVTK
;
A
#
# COMPACT_ATOMS: atom_id res chain seq x y z
N MET A 1 4.69 -10.38 -33.44
CA MET A 1 5.00 -11.50 -32.53
C MET A 1 5.52 -10.90 -31.24
N ASN A 2 4.72 -10.99 -30.19
CA ASN A 2 4.88 -10.26 -28.95
C ASN A 2 6.04 -10.84 -28.14
N ALA A 3 7.09 -10.05 -27.96
CA ALA A 3 8.21 -10.40 -27.09
C ALA A 3 7.84 -10.07 -25.64
N THR A 4 7.70 -11.13 -24.86
CA THR A 4 7.48 -11.19 -23.42
C THR A 4 8.45 -10.25 -22.68
N ARG A 5 7.92 -9.17 -22.11
CA ARG A 5 8.66 -8.29 -21.19
C ARG A 5 8.38 -8.74 -19.76
N CYS A 6 9.20 -9.67 -19.24
CA CYS A 6 9.23 -9.99 -17.82
C CYS A 6 10.43 -9.27 -17.20
N VAL A 7 10.16 -8.13 -16.58
CA VAL A 7 11.12 -7.39 -15.75
C VAL A 7 10.78 -7.70 -14.29
N TRP A 8 11.77 -8.16 -13.54
CA TRP A 8 11.65 -8.59 -12.15
C TRP A 8 11.94 -7.43 -11.22
N ILE A 9 11.00 -7.13 -10.34
CA ILE A 9 11.17 -6.16 -9.27
C ILE A 9 10.40 -6.71 -8.07
N LEU A 10 11.13 -7.17 -7.06
CA LEU A 10 10.60 -7.36 -5.71
C LEU A 10 10.78 -6.03 -4.98
N SER A 11 9.85 -5.11 -5.21
CA SER A 11 9.78 -3.86 -4.46
C SER A 11 8.79 -4.07 -3.32
N ILE A 12 9.30 -4.51 -2.17
CA ILE A 12 8.64 -4.18 -0.92
C ILE A 12 8.85 -2.67 -0.73
N ILE A 13 7.94 -1.85 -1.25
CA ILE A 13 7.89 -0.43 -0.92
C ILE A 13 7.29 -0.33 0.49
N ILE A 14 8.13 -0.42 1.51
CA ILE A 14 7.75 0.07 2.84
C ILE A 14 7.99 1.57 2.83
N CYS A 15 6.95 2.33 2.50
CA CYS A 15 6.92 3.77 2.71
C CYS A 15 6.97 4.06 4.21
N VAL A 16 8.16 4.26 4.79
CA VAL A 16 8.31 4.71 6.18
C VAL A 16 8.20 6.23 6.22
N ALA A 17 7.03 6.76 6.58
CA ALA A 17 6.90 8.19 6.87
C ALA A 17 7.77 8.58 8.08
N ARG A 18 8.65 9.58 7.93
CA ARG A 18 9.41 10.17 9.06
C ARG A 18 8.47 10.95 9.99
N GLY A 19 8.16 10.41 11.16
CA GLY A 19 7.68 11.20 12.31
C GLY A 19 8.83 12.00 12.91
N HIS A 20 8.73 13.33 12.93
CA HIS A 20 9.62 14.22 13.67
C HIS A 20 8.99 14.45 15.05
N VAL A 21 9.61 13.92 16.11
CA VAL A 21 9.27 14.29 17.49
C VAL A 21 10.34 15.28 17.94
N GLY A 22 9.98 16.56 17.96
CA GLY A 22 10.78 17.59 18.60
C GLY A 22 10.57 17.52 20.11
N ASN A 23 11.65 17.37 20.87
CA ASN A 23 11.64 17.56 22.32
C ASN A 23 11.61 19.06 22.60
N ASP A 24 10.50 19.57 23.15
CA ASP A 24 10.52 20.82 23.91
C ASP A 24 9.83 20.59 25.25
N ILE A 25 10.62 20.77 26.32
CA ILE A 25 10.19 20.67 27.71
C ILE A 25 9.67 22.06 28.12
N GLY A 26 8.38 22.15 28.42
CA GLY A 26 7.77 23.33 29.01
C GLY A 26 6.39 23.02 29.58
N GLN A 27 6.31 22.81 30.90
CA GLN A 27 5.05 22.63 31.61
C GLN A 27 4.23 23.93 31.66
N ASN A 28 2.95 23.86 31.28
CA ASN A 28 1.83 24.43 32.06
C ASN A 28 0.49 23.92 31.49
N GLN A 29 -0.26 23.21 32.33
CA GLN A 29 -1.59 22.68 32.03
C GLN A 29 -2.65 23.79 31.93
N LYS A 30 -3.51 23.71 30.90
CA LYS A 30 -4.95 23.98 31.00
C LYS A 30 -5.72 23.38 29.82
N GLU A 31 -6.42 22.28 30.12
CA GLU A 31 -7.68 21.82 29.52
C GLU A 31 -7.94 22.13 28.03
N GLN A 32 -7.22 21.46 27.13
CA GLN A 32 -7.63 21.34 25.73
C GLN A 32 -6.88 20.22 24.98
N ASP A 33 -6.92 18.94 25.41
CA ASP A 33 -6.13 17.92 24.68
C ASP A 33 -6.55 16.43 24.78
N THR A 34 -7.81 16.10 25.08
CA THR A 34 -8.21 14.67 25.13
C THR A 34 -8.46 14.07 23.73
N SER A 35 -8.85 14.89 22.74
CA SER A 35 -9.14 14.42 21.37
C SER A 35 -7.89 14.29 20.50
N ALA A 36 -6.90 15.18 20.67
CA ALA A 36 -5.66 15.11 19.88
C ALA A 36 -4.77 13.94 20.33
N ASP A 37 -4.73 13.67 21.64
CA ASP A 37 -3.99 12.56 22.24
C ASP A 37 -4.54 11.20 21.76
N ASN A 38 -5.87 11.01 21.85
CA ASN A 38 -6.52 9.78 21.38
C ASN A 38 -6.39 9.54 19.86
N SER A 39 -6.42 10.62 19.06
CA SER A 39 -6.21 10.52 17.60
C SER A 39 -4.78 10.09 17.24
N THR A 40 -3.80 10.50 18.05
CA THR A 40 -2.39 10.16 17.86
C THR A 40 -2.12 8.71 18.26
N GLU A 41 -2.70 8.26 19.38
CA GLU A 41 -2.64 6.86 19.82
C GLU A 41 -3.29 5.94 18.77
N SER A 42 -4.51 6.25 18.33
CA SER A 42 -5.24 5.48 17.31
C SER A 42 -4.47 5.37 16.00
N LEU A 43 -3.88 6.47 15.53
CA LEU A 43 -3.02 6.47 14.35
C LEU A 43 -1.80 5.55 14.52
N SER A 44 -1.19 5.54 15.70
CA SER A 44 -0.03 4.69 15.99
C SER A 44 -0.41 3.20 15.97
N LEU A 45 -1.56 2.84 16.57
CA LEU A 45 -2.08 1.47 16.60
C LEU A 45 -2.47 0.99 15.21
N VAL A 46 -3.15 1.81 14.42
CA VAL A 46 -3.50 1.48 13.02
C VAL A 46 -2.25 1.35 12.16
N THR A 47 -1.24 2.19 12.35
CA THR A 47 0.05 2.09 11.63
C THR A 47 0.77 0.78 11.98
N ALA A 48 0.81 0.41 13.27
CA ALA A 48 1.40 -0.85 13.71
C ALA A 48 0.65 -2.06 13.16
N ALA A 49 -0.69 -2.04 13.19
CA ALA A 49 -1.53 -3.07 12.60
C ALA A 49 -1.30 -3.19 11.08
N ASN A 50 -1.19 -2.07 10.36
CA ASN A 50 -0.93 -2.08 8.93
C ASN A 50 0.44 -2.69 8.57
N ARG A 51 1.47 -2.45 9.38
CA ARG A 51 2.79 -3.09 9.21
C ARG A 51 2.69 -4.61 9.36
N GLU A 52 2.00 -5.09 10.40
CA GLU A 52 1.80 -6.53 10.60
C GLU A 52 0.94 -7.14 9.48
N PHE A 53 -0.12 -6.44 9.07
CA PHE A 53 -0.96 -6.82 7.93
C PHE A 53 -0.15 -6.96 6.64
N ALA A 54 0.80 -6.05 6.37
CA ALA A 54 1.66 -6.10 5.19
C ALA A 54 2.42 -7.42 5.07
N PHE A 55 3.05 -7.87 6.16
CA PHE A 55 3.80 -9.13 6.17
C PHE A 55 2.89 -10.35 6.12
N ARG A 56 1.72 -10.31 6.78
CA ARG A 56 0.71 -11.38 6.65
C ARG A 56 0.21 -11.53 5.23
N LEU A 57 -0.12 -10.41 4.57
CA LEU A 57 -0.57 -10.40 3.18
C LEU A 57 0.54 -10.88 2.24
N TYR A 58 1.78 -10.40 2.40
CA TYR A 58 2.93 -10.88 1.62
C TYR A 58 3.08 -12.39 1.71
N ARG A 59 3.12 -12.96 2.93
CA ARG A 59 3.26 -14.41 3.11
C ARG A 59 2.11 -15.18 2.48
N SER A 60 0.88 -14.68 2.59
CA SER A 60 -0.28 -15.29 1.94
C SER A 60 -0.16 -15.28 0.41
N LEU A 61 0.30 -14.16 -0.16
CA LEU A 61 0.54 -14.03 -1.61
C LEU A 61 1.69 -14.92 -2.07
N ALA A 62 2.80 -14.99 -1.33
CA ALA A 62 3.97 -15.80 -1.67
C ALA A 62 3.67 -17.31 -1.57
N ALA A 63 2.84 -17.72 -0.60
CA ALA A 63 2.41 -19.10 -0.47
C ALA A 63 1.33 -19.52 -1.49
N ASN A 64 0.72 -18.57 -2.20
CA ASN A 64 -0.28 -18.88 -3.22
C ASN A 64 0.39 -19.58 -4.43
N PRO A 65 -0.11 -20.77 -4.85
CA PRO A 65 0.39 -21.47 -6.04
C PRO A 65 0.43 -20.60 -7.30
N ASP A 66 -0.53 -19.68 -7.47
CA ASP A 66 -0.59 -18.79 -8.63
C ASP A 66 0.53 -17.75 -8.65
N SER A 67 1.18 -17.49 -7.52
CA SER A 67 2.30 -16.57 -7.38
C SER A 67 3.66 -17.24 -7.55
N GLN A 68 3.72 -18.58 -7.60
CA GLN A 68 4.98 -19.30 -7.68
C GLN A 68 5.75 -18.91 -8.95
N GLY A 69 6.99 -18.47 -8.77
CA GLY A 69 7.82 -17.95 -9.85
C GLY A 69 7.31 -16.66 -10.49
N LYS A 70 6.51 -15.84 -9.78
CA LYS A 70 6.05 -14.52 -10.24
C LYS A 70 6.47 -13.41 -9.27
N ASN A 71 6.59 -12.18 -9.79
CA ASN A 71 6.79 -11.01 -8.94
C ASN A 71 5.56 -10.74 -8.07
N ILE A 72 5.81 -10.28 -6.85
CA ILE A 72 4.76 -9.82 -5.94
C ILE A 72 4.95 -8.32 -5.73
N PHE A 73 3.92 -7.55 -6.08
CA PHE A 73 3.88 -6.11 -5.86
C PHE A 73 2.48 -5.71 -5.41
N PHE A 74 2.38 -5.05 -4.26
CA PHE A 74 1.13 -4.55 -3.71
C PHE A 74 1.41 -3.41 -2.74
N SER A 75 0.36 -2.63 -2.45
CA SER A 75 0.38 -1.62 -1.39
C SER A 75 -0.43 -2.09 -0.18
N PRO A 76 0.23 -2.40 0.95
CA PRO A 76 -0.47 -2.83 2.16
C PRO A 76 -1.46 -1.78 2.67
N VAL A 77 -1.09 -0.49 2.60
CA VAL A 77 -1.95 0.60 3.06
C VAL A 77 -3.20 0.73 2.18
N SER A 78 -3.06 0.64 0.85
CA SER A 78 -4.19 0.77 -0.08
C SER A 78 -5.21 -0.36 0.10
N VAL A 79 -4.73 -1.61 0.26
CA VAL A 79 -5.62 -2.76 0.56
C VAL A 79 -6.28 -2.61 1.94
N SER A 80 -5.52 -2.17 2.94
CA SER A 80 -6.05 -1.97 4.30
C SER A 80 -7.13 -0.89 4.35
N VAL A 81 -6.94 0.22 3.65
CA VAL A 81 -7.90 1.32 3.51
C VAL A 81 -9.19 0.81 2.86
N ALA A 82 -9.07 0.06 1.76
CA ALA A 82 -10.23 -0.49 1.06
C ALA A 82 -11.05 -1.43 1.95
N LEU A 83 -10.40 -2.36 2.64
CA LEU A 83 -11.09 -3.29 3.54
C LEU A 83 -11.64 -2.60 4.81
N ALA A 84 -10.96 -1.58 5.32
CA ALA A 84 -11.46 -0.77 6.44
C ALA A 84 -12.68 0.06 6.04
N ALA A 85 -12.70 0.62 4.82
CA ALA A 85 -13.87 1.28 4.25
C ALA A 85 -15.06 0.31 4.14
N LEU A 86 -14.85 -0.95 3.73
CA LEU A 86 -15.92 -1.96 3.76
C LEU A 86 -16.43 -2.23 5.17
N ALA A 87 -15.54 -2.21 6.17
CA ALA A 87 -15.92 -2.46 7.56
C ALA A 87 -16.93 -1.43 8.09
N VAL A 88 -16.91 -0.18 7.60
CA VAL A 88 -17.89 0.86 7.96
C VAL A 88 -19.34 0.38 7.76
N GLY A 89 -19.61 -0.35 6.68
CA GLY A 89 -20.93 -0.90 6.35
C GLY A 89 -21.21 -2.26 6.96
N ALA A 90 -20.18 -2.97 7.45
CA ALA A 90 -20.30 -4.31 8.01
C ALA A 90 -20.80 -4.30 9.45
N ARG A 91 -21.45 -5.38 9.88
CA ARG A 91 -21.92 -5.58 11.27
C ARG A 91 -21.63 -7.01 11.74
N GLY A 92 -21.70 -7.23 13.05
CA GLY A 92 -21.56 -8.56 13.65
C GLY A 92 -20.27 -9.27 13.25
N GLU A 93 -20.41 -10.51 12.79
CA GLU A 93 -19.26 -11.34 12.43
C GLU A 93 -18.46 -10.81 11.23
N THR A 94 -19.14 -10.26 10.22
CA THR A 94 -18.48 -9.71 9.03
C THR A 94 -17.54 -8.57 9.41
N HIS A 95 -17.99 -7.67 10.29
CA HIS A 95 -17.16 -6.59 10.83
C HIS A 95 -15.95 -7.13 11.58
N ARG A 96 -16.19 -8.10 12.48
CA ARG A 96 -15.14 -8.72 13.29
C ARG A 96 -14.07 -9.42 12.45
N GLN A 97 -14.47 -10.10 11.37
CA GLN A 97 -13.53 -10.75 10.45
C GLN A 97 -12.66 -9.74 9.69
N LEU A 98 -13.25 -8.63 9.21
CA LEU A 98 -12.49 -7.56 8.58
C LEU A 98 -11.48 -6.95 9.54
N PHE A 99 -11.88 -6.64 10.78
CA PHE A 99 -10.99 -6.11 11.81
C PHE A 99 -9.84 -7.08 12.13
N ARG A 100 -10.16 -8.36 12.37
CA ARG A 100 -9.15 -9.38 12.67
C ARG A 100 -8.20 -9.58 11.50
N GLY A 101 -8.70 -9.58 10.27
CA GLY A 101 -7.89 -9.73 9.05
C GLY A 101 -6.91 -8.58 8.87
N LEU A 102 -7.35 -7.36 9.16
CA LEU A 102 -6.53 -6.13 9.15
C LEU A 102 -5.65 -5.97 10.39
N VAL A 103 -5.72 -6.93 11.32
CA VAL A 103 -4.96 -6.91 12.59
C VAL A 103 -5.35 -5.72 13.48
N PHE A 104 -6.56 -5.17 13.29
CA PHE A 104 -7.14 -4.19 14.19
C PHE A 104 -7.65 -4.89 15.43
N ASN A 105 -7.11 -4.52 16.59
CA ASN A 105 -7.53 -5.09 17.86
C ASN A 105 -8.77 -4.35 18.37
N SER A 106 -9.94 -5.00 18.29
CA SER A 106 -11.22 -4.43 18.71
C SER A 106 -11.32 -4.07 20.20
N THR A 107 -10.37 -4.54 21.04
CA THR A 107 -10.29 -4.09 22.44
C THR A 107 -9.76 -2.66 22.56
N TRP A 108 -8.94 -2.23 21.60
CA TRP A 108 -8.24 -0.94 21.63
C TRP A 108 -8.67 0.02 20.52
N LEU A 109 -9.29 -0.50 19.45
CA LEU A 109 -9.70 0.26 18.28
C LEU A 109 -11.18 0.03 17.99
N SER A 110 -11.98 1.10 18.07
CA SER A 110 -13.32 1.15 17.49
C SER A 110 -13.26 1.46 15.99
N GLN A 111 -14.39 1.31 15.29
CA GLN A 111 -14.50 1.75 13.89
C GLN A 111 -14.18 3.24 13.73
N THR A 112 -14.69 4.07 14.62
CA THR A 112 -14.46 5.52 14.58
C THR A 112 -12.98 5.87 14.74
N ASP A 113 -12.26 5.15 15.61
CA ASP A 113 -10.82 5.36 15.81
C ASP A 113 -10.03 5.02 14.54
N VAL A 114 -10.40 3.94 13.86
CA VAL A 114 -9.80 3.54 12.57
C VAL A 114 -10.11 4.58 11.48
N ASP A 115 -11.35 5.04 11.40
CA ASP A 115 -11.79 6.05 10.43
C ASP A 115 -11.00 7.36 10.61
N GLN A 116 -10.85 7.83 11.85
CA GLN A 116 -10.08 9.04 12.19
C GLN A 116 -8.58 8.87 11.94
N ALA A 117 -8.03 7.69 12.21
CA ALA A 117 -6.63 7.38 11.96
C ALA A 117 -6.31 7.45 10.45
N PHE A 118 -7.13 6.84 9.59
CA PHE A 118 -6.93 6.93 8.15
C PHE A 118 -7.13 8.35 7.62
N GLN A 119 -8.13 9.07 8.12
CA GLN A 119 -8.30 10.48 7.76
C GLN A 119 -7.03 11.28 8.06
N SER A 120 -6.51 11.14 9.28
CA SER A 120 -5.30 11.82 9.73
C SER A 120 -4.06 11.42 8.92
N LEU A 121 -3.96 10.15 8.52
CA LEU A 121 -2.89 9.65 7.66
C LEU A 121 -2.91 10.36 6.30
N PHE A 122 -4.07 10.40 5.63
CA PHE A 122 -4.21 11.04 4.32
C PHE A 122 -3.99 12.55 4.37
N GLU A 123 -4.48 13.24 5.40
CA GLU A 123 -4.24 14.66 5.60
C GLU A 123 -2.75 14.98 5.80
N LYS A 124 -2.01 14.11 6.48
CA LYS A 124 -0.54 14.23 6.63
C LYS A 124 0.18 13.98 5.31
N THR A 125 -0.20 12.95 4.55
CA THR A 125 0.42 12.61 3.26
C THR A 125 0.21 13.71 2.23
N LYS A 126 -1.00 14.27 2.13
CA LYS A 126 -1.34 15.36 1.19
C LYS A 126 -0.52 16.63 1.44
N LYS A 127 -0.17 16.92 2.70
CA LYS A 127 0.67 18.08 3.06
C LYS A 127 2.15 17.87 2.72
N ALA A 128 2.60 16.62 2.55
CA ALA A 128 4.02 16.27 2.40
C ALA A 128 4.48 16.05 0.95
N SER A 129 3.57 15.94 -0.04
CA SER A 129 3.94 15.43 -1.36
C SER A 129 4.31 16.51 -2.39
N ASN A 130 5.55 16.46 -2.88
CA ASN A 130 5.99 17.01 -4.17
C ASN A 130 6.16 15.90 -5.25
N GLU A 131 5.64 14.69 -5.00
CA GLU A 131 5.83 13.50 -5.85
C GLU A 131 4.60 13.16 -6.71
N VAL A 132 4.85 12.42 -7.79
CA VAL A 132 3.80 11.85 -8.65
C VAL A 132 3.39 10.50 -8.07
N THR A 133 2.52 10.53 -7.06
CA THR A 133 1.79 9.36 -6.57
C THR A 133 0.33 9.53 -6.93
N SER A 134 -0.22 8.56 -7.66
CA SER A 134 -1.64 8.48 -7.98
C SER A 134 -2.22 7.27 -7.26
N GLU A 135 -2.85 7.51 -6.12
CA GLU A 135 -3.53 6.47 -5.36
C GLU A 135 -4.98 6.84 -5.08
N GLY A 136 -5.81 5.84 -4.84
CA GLY A 136 -7.19 6.08 -4.45
C GLY A 136 -7.98 4.79 -4.22
N THR A 137 -9.14 4.99 -3.64
CA THR A 137 -10.16 3.96 -3.44
C THR A 137 -11.46 4.46 -4.03
N ALA A 138 -12.20 3.60 -4.70
CA ALA A 138 -13.52 3.95 -5.22
C ALA A 138 -14.49 2.78 -5.06
N VAL A 139 -15.74 3.11 -4.77
CA VAL A 139 -16.84 2.17 -4.68
C VAL A 139 -17.82 2.42 -5.82
N PHE A 140 -18.12 1.35 -6.57
CA PHE A 140 -19.11 1.32 -7.63
C PHE A 140 -20.28 0.48 -7.14
N MET A 141 -21.49 1.03 -7.15
CA MET A 141 -22.68 0.32 -6.69
C MET A 141 -23.69 0.17 -7.80
N ASP A 142 -24.48 -0.89 -7.73
CA ASP A 142 -25.57 -1.09 -8.66
C ASP A 142 -26.63 0.01 -8.49
N ASN A 143 -27.19 0.50 -9.61
CA ASN A 143 -28.23 1.52 -9.62
C ASN A 143 -29.46 1.16 -8.76
N LEU A 144 -29.76 -0.13 -8.58
CA LEU A 144 -30.89 -0.61 -7.80
C LEU A 144 -30.58 -0.70 -6.30
N PHE A 145 -29.30 -0.60 -5.92
CA PHE A 145 -28.87 -0.65 -4.53
C PHE A 145 -28.68 0.77 -3.97
N LYS A 146 -29.40 1.08 -2.89
CA LYS A 146 -29.29 2.35 -2.18
C LYS A 146 -28.59 2.12 -0.85
N PRO A 147 -27.28 2.43 -0.73
CA PRO A 147 -26.61 2.35 0.56
C PRO A 147 -27.16 3.40 1.52
N GLN A 148 -26.89 3.20 2.80
CA GLN A 148 -27.16 4.22 3.82
C GLN A 148 -26.31 5.47 3.55
N PRO A 149 -26.88 6.69 3.59
CA PRO A 149 -26.12 7.92 3.36
C PRO A 149 -24.90 8.05 4.27
N GLU A 150 -25.02 7.63 5.53
CA GLU A 150 -23.94 7.68 6.52
C GLU A 150 -22.72 6.86 6.10
N PHE A 151 -22.94 5.72 5.42
CA PHE A 151 -21.84 4.89 4.91
C PHE A 151 -21.03 5.65 3.86
N LEU A 152 -21.69 6.25 2.87
CA LEU A 152 -21.03 7.01 1.81
C LEU A 152 -20.33 8.26 2.36
N ASP A 153 -20.96 8.92 3.33
CA ASP A 153 -20.40 10.09 4.01
C ASP A 153 -19.09 9.75 4.73
N THR A 154 -19.04 8.63 5.46
CA THR A 154 -17.82 8.18 6.13
C THR A 154 -16.74 7.78 5.12
N LEU A 155 -17.09 7.04 4.06
CA LEU A 155 -16.15 6.68 3.00
C LEU A 155 -15.49 7.91 2.37
N LYS A 156 -16.29 8.93 2.07
CA LYS A 156 -15.81 10.18 1.48
C LYS A 156 -14.94 10.99 2.46
N LYS A 157 -15.35 11.11 3.72
CA LYS A 157 -14.66 11.96 4.71
C LYS A 157 -13.38 11.33 5.27
N SER A 158 -13.43 10.04 5.61
CA SER A 158 -12.36 9.36 6.33
C SER A 158 -11.41 8.59 5.41
N TYR A 159 -11.94 8.03 4.32
CA TYR A 159 -11.16 7.20 3.39
C TYR A 159 -10.88 7.88 2.05
N PHE A 160 -11.38 9.12 1.87
CA PHE A 160 -11.27 9.88 0.62
C PHE A 160 -11.72 9.06 -0.60
N ALA A 161 -12.68 8.15 -0.38
CA ALA A 161 -13.14 7.24 -1.42
C ALA A 161 -14.20 7.91 -2.30
N ASP A 162 -14.04 7.77 -3.61
CA ASP A 162 -15.05 8.22 -4.57
C ASP A 162 -16.18 7.18 -4.67
N GLY A 163 -17.41 7.65 -4.85
CA GLY A 163 -18.60 6.79 -4.98
C GLY A 163 -19.29 6.99 -6.33
N PHE A 164 -19.62 5.89 -6.98
CA PHE A 164 -20.28 5.87 -8.30
C PHE A 164 -21.42 4.87 -8.33
N ASN A 165 -22.39 5.14 -9.20
CA ASN A 165 -23.43 4.18 -9.54
C ASN A 165 -23.23 3.68 -10.97
N VAL A 166 -23.39 2.37 -11.16
CA VAL A 166 -23.27 1.68 -12.46
C VAL A 166 -24.40 0.67 -12.62
N ASP A 167 -24.57 0.17 -13.84
CA ASP A 167 -25.50 -0.91 -14.16
C ASP A 167 -24.69 -2.18 -14.42
N PHE A 168 -24.57 -3.05 -13.42
CA PHE A 168 -23.72 -4.25 -13.57
C PHE A 168 -24.29 -5.23 -14.61
N THR A 169 -25.58 -5.15 -14.95
CA THR A 169 -26.16 -5.94 -16.04
C THR A 169 -25.55 -5.59 -17.39
N LYS A 170 -25.04 -4.36 -17.54
CA LYS A 170 -24.24 -3.91 -18.69
C LYS A 170 -22.75 -4.08 -18.42
N SER A 171 -22.31 -5.33 -18.23
CA SER A 171 -20.96 -5.70 -17.81
C SER A 171 -19.83 -4.93 -18.54
N SER A 172 -19.85 -4.87 -19.87
CA SER A 172 -18.81 -4.17 -20.64
C SER A 172 -18.81 -2.65 -20.47
N GLU A 173 -19.99 -2.02 -20.37
CA GLU A 173 -20.12 -0.58 -20.15
C GLU A 173 -19.62 -0.20 -18.75
N SER A 174 -20.00 -0.99 -17.74
CA SER A 174 -19.57 -0.83 -16.36
C SER A 174 -18.07 -1.06 -16.20
N ALA A 175 -17.51 -2.10 -16.84
CA ALA A 175 -16.06 -2.34 -16.84
C ALA A 175 -15.29 -1.17 -17.50
N ASN A 176 -15.78 -0.66 -18.63
CA ASN A 176 -15.19 0.52 -19.29
C ASN A 176 -15.27 1.77 -18.40
N THR A 177 -16.37 1.97 -17.69
CA THR A 177 -16.52 3.09 -16.74
C THR A 177 -15.49 3.01 -15.61
N ILE A 178 -15.30 1.83 -15.02
CA ILE A 178 -14.31 1.60 -13.97
C ILE A 178 -12.88 1.84 -14.51
N ASN A 179 -12.56 1.24 -15.66
CA ASN A 179 -11.23 1.37 -16.28
C ASN A 179 -10.91 2.83 -16.62
N LYS A 180 -11.85 3.56 -17.23
CA LYS A 180 -11.68 4.97 -17.58
C LYS A 180 -11.44 5.83 -16.34
N TYR A 181 -12.19 5.59 -15.26
CA TYR A 181 -11.98 6.30 -13.99
C TYR A 181 -10.54 6.10 -13.47
N VAL A 182 -10.05 4.86 -13.46
CA VAL A 182 -8.69 4.54 -13.00
C VAL A 182 -7.63 5.10 -13.95
N GLU A 183 -7.86 5.04 -15.25
CA GLU A 183 -6.98 5.59 -16.28
C GLU A 183 -6.79 7.10 -16.08
N GLU A 184 -7.88 7.84 -15.91
CA GLU A 184 -7.86 9.29 -15.65
C GLU A 184 -7.10 9.62 -14.36
N LYS A 185 -7.40 8.91 -13.26
CA LYS A 185 -6.75 9.13 -11.96
C LYS A 185 -5.25 8.79 -11.97
N THR A 186 -4.84 7.88 -12.85
CA THR A 186 -3.45 7.43 -12.98
C THR A 186 -2.73 8.06 -14.17
N SER A 187 -3.34 9.05 -14.85
CA SER A 187 -2.77 9.68 -16.05
C SER A 187 -2.35 8.66 -17.12
N GLY A 188 -3.20 7.66 -17.36
CA GLY A 188 -3.00 6.60 -18.35
C GLY A 188 -1.98 5.53 -17.95
N LYS A 189 -1.60 5.42 -16.66
CA LYS A 189 -0.65 4.39 -16.21
C LYS A 189 -1.31 3.05 -15.90
N ILE A 190 -2.59 3.07 -15.57
CA ILE A 190 -3.42 1.88 -15.39
C ILE A 190 -4.67 2.09 -16.26
N ASP A 191 -4.64 1.55 -17.47
CA ASP A 191 -5.70 1.70 -18.49
C ASP A 191 -6.68 0.51 -18.50
N LYS A 192 -6.27 -0.64 -17.94
CA LYS A 192 -7.11 -1.83 -17.85
C LYS A 192 -6.96 -2.52 -16.50
N LEU A 193 -7.89 -2.23 -15.58
CA LEU A 193 -7.97 -2.85 -14.25
C LEU A 193 -8.93 -4.04 -14.24
N VAL A 194 -10.06 -3.94 -14.93
CA VAL A 194 -11.14 -4.93 -14.93
C VAL A 194 -11.44 -5.37 -16.36
N GLU A 195 -11.51 -6.67 -16.60
CA GLU A 195 -11.85 -7.22 -17.93
C GLU A 195 -13.34 -7.50 -18.09
N SER A 196 -13.95 -8.12 -17.08
CA SER A 196 -15.36 -8.49 -17.06
C SER A 196 -15.92 -8.38 -15.66
N LEU A 197 -17.19 -8.00 -15.56
CA LEU A 197 -17.94 -7.94 -14.30
C LEU A 197 -19.05 -8.99 -14.30
N ASP A 198 -19.31 -9.60 -13.15
CA ASP A 198 -20.47 -10.44 -12.96
C ASP A 198 -21.75 -9.57 -12.96
N PRO A 199 -22.76 -9.86 -13.82
CA PRO A 199 -24.01 -9.11 -13.87
C PRO A 199 -24.81 -9.07 -12.57
N THR A 200 -24.53 -9.97 -11.63
CA THR A 200 -25.17 -10.04 -10.30
C THR A 200 -24.44 -9.23 -9.23
N THR A 201 -23.34 -8.55 -9.60
CA THR A 201 -22.59 -7.68 -8.70
C THR A 201 -23.49 -6.56 -8.18
N VAL A 202 -23.46 -6.33 -6.86
CA VAL A 202 -24.21 -5.22 -6.21
C VAL A 202 -23.27 -4.07 -5.83
N MET A 203 -22.03 -4.40 -5.50
CA MET A 203 -21.01 -3.44 -5.10
C MET A 203 -19.65 -3.96 -5.55
N TYR A 204 -18.85 -3.07 -6.12
CA TYR A 204 -17.51 -3.33 -6.58
C TYR A 204 -16.57 -2.27 -6.00
N LEU A 205 -15.65 -2.71 -5.14
CA LEU A 205 -14.66 -1.83 -4.52
C LEU A 205 -13.33 -1.99 -5.25
N ILE A 206 -12.73 -0.88 -5.63
CA ILE A 206 -11.39 -0.87 -6.21
C ILE A 206 -10.44 -0.07 -5.33
N SER A 207 -9.18 -0.48 -5.37
CA SER A 207 -8.05 0.28 -4.87
C SER A 207 -6.98 0.28 -5.94
N TYR A 208 -6.39 1.44 -6.20
CA TYR A 208 -5.33 1.60 -7.19
C TYR A 208 -4.21 2.45 -6.62
N ILE A 209 -3.00 2.16 -7.06
CA ILE A 209 -1.80 2.93 -6.73
C ILE A 209 -0.83 2.90 -7.89
N PHE A 210 -0.32 4.07 -8.25
CA PHE A 210 0.83 4.26 -9.11
C PHE A 210 1.82 5.15 -8.36
N PHE A 211 3.06 4.67 -8.23
CA PHE A 211 4.12 5.39 -7.55
C PHE A 211 5.30 5.60 -8.48
N LYS A 212 5.72 6.87 -8.62
CA LYS A 212 6.97 7.24 -9.30
C LYS A 212 7.74 8.25 -8.48
N GLY A 213 8.55 7.74 -7.56
CA GLY A 213 9.45 8.54 -6.75
C GLY A 213 10.66 9.06 -7.52
N LYS A 214 11.26 10.15 -7.03
CA LYS A 214 12.56 10.65 -7.49
C LYS A 214 13.57 10.41 -6.38
N TRP A 215 14.62 9.64 -6.65
CA TRP A 215 15.70 9.42 -5.68
C TRP A 215 16.26 10.75 -5.16
N GLU A 216 16.55 10.82 -3.85
CA GLU A 216 17.31 11.93 -3.27
C GLU A 216 18.71 11.99 -3.91
N THR A 217 19.31 10.82 -4.14
CA THR A 217 20.55 10.65 -4.89
C THR A 217 20.27 9.92 -6.21
N PRO A 218 20.10 10.61 -7.35
CA PRO A 218 19.77 9.99 -8.62
C PRO A 218 20.94 9.23 -9.23
N PHE A 219 20.62 8.18 -9.97
CA PHE A 219 21.54 7.45 -10.84
C PHE A 219 21.76 8.24 -12.14
N ASP A 220 22.98 8.19 -12.68
CA ASP A 220 23.28 8.75 -13.99
C ASP A 220 22.76 7.79 -15.08
N PRO A 221 21.82 8.22 -15.96
CA PRO A 221 21.33 7.38 -17.04
C PRO A 221 22.43 6.85 -17.96
N ASP A 222 23.52 7.59 -18.16
CA ASP A 222 24.64 7.19 -19.03
C ASP A 222 25.47 6.03 -18.44
N LEU A 223 25.33 5.80 -17.14
CA LEU A 223 25.93 4.67 -16.43
C LEU A 223 25.01 3.44 -16.37
N THR A 224 23.78 3.54 -16.88
CA THR A 224 22.87 2.39 -16.99
C THR A 224 23.25 1.54 -18.19
N LYS A 225 23.61 0.28 -17.96
CA LYS A 225 24.11 -0.65 -18.99
C LYS A 225 23.40 -1.99 -18.89
N GLU A 226 23.43 -2.76 -19.97
CA GLU A 226 22.96 -4.14 -19.94
C GLU A 226 23.86 -4.99 -19.02
N ASP A 227 23.26 -5.75 -18.11
CA ASP A 227 23.93 -6.69 -17.22
C ASP A 227 23.05 -7.93 -16.99
N LEU A 228 23.61 -9.00 -16.41
CA LEU A 228 22.91 -10.26 -16.17
C LEU A 228 22.23 -10.28 -14.79
N PHE A 229 20.92 -10.51 -14.78
CA PHE A 229 20.15 -10.82 -13.58
C PHE A 229 19.98 -12.34 -13.43
N MET A 230 20.27 -12.86 -12.24
CA MET A 230 20.09 -14.28 -11.90
C MET A 230 18.65 -14.50 -11.42
N VAL A 231 17.84 -15.19 -12.22
CA VAL A 231 16.46 -15.55 -11.82
C VAL A 231 16.48 -16.74 -10.86
N ASP A 232 17.40 -17.68 -11.12
CA ASP A 232 17.69 -18.84 -10.29
C ASP A 232 19.16 -19.27 -10.52
N GLU A 233 19.59 -20.40 -9.94
CA GLU A 233 20.97 -20.90 -10.05
C GLU A 233 21.46 -21.13 -11.50
N LYS A 234 20.53 -21.35 -12.44
CA LYS A 234 20.81 -21.76 -13.83
C LYS A 234 20.35 -20.73 -14.86
N THR A 235 19.38 -19.89 -14.51
CA THR A 235 18.74 -18.96 -15.43
C THR A 235 19.27 -17.55 -15.25
N LYS A 236 19.87 -17.00 -16.32
CA LYS A 236 20.31 -15.60 -16.39
C LYS A 236 19.58 -14.88 -17.51
N ILE A 237 19.16 -13.65 -17.25
CA ILE A 237 18.52 -12.80 -18.26
C ILE A 237 19.21 -11.43 -18.31
N PRO A 238 19.34 -10.79 -19.49
CA PRO A 238 19.83 -9.43 -19.59
C PRO A 238 18.80 -8.42 -19.04
N VAL A 239 19.27 -7.43 -18.29
CA VAL A 239 18.47 -6.31 -17.76
C VAL A 239 19.25 -5.00 -17.88
N GLN A 240 18.56 -3.86 -17.94
CA GLN A 240 19.20 -2.54 -17.80
C GLN A 240 19.52 -2.30 -16.32
N MET A 241 20.79 -2.45 -15.95
CA MET A 241 21.28 -2.29 -14.60
C MET A 241 21.78 -0.87 -14.37
N MET A 242 21.21 -0.18 -13.38
CA MET A 242 21.68 1.13 -12.94
C MET A 242 22.92 0.97 -12.05
N ASN A 243 23.88 1.90 -12.14
CA ASN A 243 25.09 1.87 -11.33
C ASN A 243 25.41 3.27 -10.76
N ILE A 244 25.87 3.31 -9.51
CA ILE A 244 26.37 4.52 -8.86
C ILE A 244 27.36 4.14 -7.75
N GLU A 245 28.45 4.89 -7.63
CA GLU A 245 29.42 4.75 -6.54
C GLU A 245 29.34 5.96 -5.61
N LYS A 246 28.64 5.78 -4.48
CA LYS A 246 28.45 6.80 -3.43
C LYS A 246 28.32 6.15 -2.05
N ARG A 247 28.33 6.98 -1.00
CA ARG A 247 28.01 6.53 0.36
C ARG A 247 26.49 6.42 0.50
N PHE A 248 26.03 5.24 0.90
CA PHE A 248 24.63 4.95 1.22
C PHE A 248 24.52 4.37 2.63
N GLU A 249 23.32 4.49 3.21
CA GLU A 249 22.98 3.79 4.44
C GLU A 249 22.76 2.30 4.10
N THR A 250 23.64 1.45 4.64
CA THR A 250 23.59 0.00 4.46
C THR A 250 23.65 -0.69 5.81
N TYR A 251 22.92 -1.80 5.94
CA TYR A 251 22.92 -2.64 7.12
C TYR A 251 23.07 -4.11 6.69
N ARG A 252 23.84 -4.91 7.45
CA ARG A 252 23.91 -6.37 7.25
C ARG A 252 23.15 -7.03 8.38
N ASP A 253 22.01 -7.63 8.05
CA ASP A 253 21.29 -8.48 8.98
C ASP A 253 22.02 -9.82 9.12
N GLN A 254 22.59 -10.05 10.30
CA GLN A 254 23.33 -11.27 10.61
C GLN A 254 22.40 -12.46 10.82
N MET A 255 21.14 -12.25 11.22
CA MET A 255 20.22 -13.36 11.51
C MET A 255 19.85 -14.11 10.23
N PHE A 256 19.50 -13.38 9.17
CA PHE A 256 19.15 -13.96 7.88
C PHE A 256 20.27 -13.90 6.85
N ASN A 257 21.39 -13.27 7.19
CA ASN A 257 22.52 -13.08 6.28
C ASN A 257 22.05 -12.29 5.03
N THR A 258 21.46 -11.11 5.30
CA THR A 258 20.80 -10.26 4.31
C THR A 258 21.42 -8.87 4.28
N SER A 259 21.82 -8.40 3.10
CA SER A 259 22.32 -7.05 2.90
C SER A 259 21.13 -6.13 2.66
N VAL A 260 21.04 -5.06 3.43
CA VAL A 260 19.95 -4.08 3.35
C VAL A 260 20.52 -2.76 2.90
N LEU A 261 19.93 -2.19 1.84
CA LEU A 261 20.26 -0.87 1.31
C LEU A 261 19.05 0.05 1.49
N HIS A 262 19.25 1.20 2.12
CA HIS A 262 18.24 2.23 2.28
C HIS A 262 18.44 3.33 1.24
N LEU A 263 17.44 3.53 0.39
CA LEU A 263 17.44 4.53 -0.68
C LEU A 263 16.31 5.55 -0.46
N PRO A 264 16.63 6.76 0.02
CA PRO A 264 15.64 7.81 0.19
C PRO A 264 15.19 8.39 -1.15
N PHE A 265 13.92 8.75 -1.23
CA PHE A 265 13.39 9.63 -2.27
C PHE A 265 13.49 11.09 -1.83
N ASN A 266 13.28 12.05 -2.73
CA ASN A 266 13.18 13.47 -2.41
C ASN A 266 11.96 13.81 -1.52
N SER A 267 11.04 12.86 -1.36
CA SER A 267 9.88 12.96 -0.47
C SER A 267 10.17 12.44 0.93
N SER A 268 9.12 12.29 1.72
CA SER A 268 9.15 11.61 3.02
C SER A 268 9.28 10.09 2.92
N HIS A 269 9.28 9.51 1.71
CA HIS A 269 9.38 8.07 1.47
C HIS A 269 10.83 7.60 1.26
N SER A 270 11.04 6.31 1.48
CA SER A 270 12.27 5.63 1.12
C SER A 270 11.99 4.20 0.67
N MET A 271 12.98 3.59 0.02
CA MET A 271 12.97 2.18 -0.35
C MET A 271 14.02 1.43 0.47
N LEU A 272 13.63 0.27 0.99
CA LEU A 272 14.54 -0.71 1.57
C LEU A 272 14.71 -1.86 0.58
N LEU A 273 15.92 -2.06 0.09
CA LEU A 273 16.28 -3.17 -0.77
C LEU A 273 16.98 -4.24 0.06
N LEU A 274 16.38 -5.43 0.14
CA LEU A 274 16.91 -6.57 0.88
C LEU A 274 17.47 -7.57 -0.12
N LEU A 275 18.77 -7.85 -0.02
CA LEU A 275 19.48 -8.84 -0.81
C LEU A 275 19.94 -9.98 0.12
N PRO A 276 19.13 -11.04 0.27
CA PRO A 276 19.49 -12.20 1.08
C PRO A 276 20.43 -13.15 0.33
N ASP A 277 21.25 -13.88 1.08
CA ASP A 277 22.00 -15.02 0.53
C ASP A 277 21.06 -16.22 0.28
N ASP A 278 19.99 -16.35 1.06
CA ASP A 278 18.92 -17.35 0.91
C ASP A 278 17.54 -16.67 1.02
N MET A 279 16.84 -16.60 -0.13
CA MET A 279 15.53 -15.96 -0.23
C MET A 279 14.47 -16.68 0.59
N ALA A 280 14.45 -18.02 0.57
CA ALA A 280 13.45 -18.79 1.29
C ALA A 280 13.61 -18.63 2.81
N LYS A 281 14.86 -18.55 3.28
CA LYS A 281 15.15 -18.28 4.70
C LYS A 281 14.63 -16.89 5.11
N LEU A 282 14.86 -15.86 4.31
CA LEU A 282 14.36 -14.51 4.59
C LEU A 282 12.82 -14.48 4.60
N GLU A 283 12.16 -15.06 3.59
CA GLU A 283 10.69 -15.04 3.48
C GLU A 283 9.98 -15.71 4.64
N ASN A 284 10.52 -16.83 5.13
CA ASN A 284 9.94 -17.55 6.26
C ASN A 284 10.04 -16.77 7.59
N ALA A 285 10.94 -15.80 7.69
CA ALA A 285 11.25 -15.14 8.95
C ALA A 285 10.91 -13.63 8.98
N ILE A 286 10.90 -12.96 7.82
CA ILE A 286 10.68 -11.51 7.74
C ILE A 286 9.33 -11.11 8.36
N SER A 287 9.34 -10.12 9.25
CA SER A 287 8.16 -9.66 9.97
C SER A 287 8.28 -8.18 10.35
N ALA A 288 7.17 -7.60 10.86
CA ALA A 288 7.13 -6.22 11.30
C ALA A 288 8.15 -5.88 12.42
N ALA A 289 8.57 -6.88 13.20
CA ALA A 289 9.57 -6.71 14.25
C ALA A 289 11.01 -6.67 13.73
N HIS A 290 11.28 -7.20 12.53
CA HIS A 290 12.62 -7.28 11.95
C HIS A 290 12.96 -6.05 11.09
N VAL A 291 11.95 -5.38 10.54
CA VAL A 291 12.13 -4.16 9.75
C VAL A 291 11.76 -2.95 10.61
N THR A 292 12.72 -2.49 11.41
CA THR A 292 12.61 -1.25 12.18
C THR A 292 13.37 -0.12 11.47
N LYS A 293 12.86 1.11 11.63
CA LYS A 293 13.52 2.33 11.16
C LYS A 293 14.83 2.58 11.90
#